data_AF-A0A2M7UUK5-F1
#
_entry.id   AF-A0A2M7UUK5-F1
#
_cell.length_a   1.000
_cell.length_b   1.000
_cell.length_c   1.000
_cell.angle_alpha   90.00
_cell.angle_beta   90.00
_cell.angle_gamma   90.00
#
_symmetry.space_group_name_H-M   'P 1'
#
loop_
_entity.id
_entity.type
_entity.pdbx_description
1 polymer ?
#
loop_
_entity_poly.entity_id
_entity_poly.type
_entity_poly.pdbx_seq_one_letter_code
_entity_poly.pdbx_strand_id
1 'polypeptide(L)'
;MDNCKTIHDLKKIKVLDPACGSGSFLVKALNTINDKYKKLGAPGNAFTKIQILKENIYGIDLDEQAVEIARLNLLLSVLDGQIKLPLLSNIKNGNSLISGTDEELEKYFGKNFREKKPFNWREEFPEVFEQGGFDAIIGNPPYVRVDSLDKNDKNFWKDVFKSSEGKYDLYYLFIENSIKLLKLGGHLGYIVPNKFCVADSGKELRNFIFDSSLIAKFFSVSNIDIFKEAANYPILLFVEKGTPKDKIELGFAKNEEEVLNKKFVNYVVNKNELNLLPVKIIPINVDKNILKIVINLINKHNKLNEYLKISEGLRIPDKYESKEKEKFSIAKQYQFTRYSIIKKGSFINSNNFGQVINDKSERFMNSQKEKIIIAEDALSITVTLDTNKNIPQGGVYFATLIEDKISIKFLLGLLNSKLLSFIYRVLFGGMHMGGGYLRYRTAFLEQLPARFVDKEKQSRIVSLVERIIKLNKEIHEIPENSNKWNSIKSEIEKTDKKIDEEVYKLYGLTPEEIEIVEEAKQRLCITFLHRS
;
A
#
# COMPACT_ATOMS: atom_id res chain seq x y z
N MET A 1 -12.89 -27.38 -6.34
CA MET A 1 -12.19 -28.61 -6.77
C MET A 1 -12.29 -29.74 -5.73
N ASP A 2 -12.06 -29.49 -4.44
CA ASP A 2 -12.10 -30.55 -3.42
C ASP A 2 -13.50 -31.17 -3.23
N ASN A 3 -14.55 -30.37 -3.45
CA ASN A 3 -15.94 -30.82 -3.40
C ASN A 3 -16.39 -31.65 -4.62
N CYS A 4 -15.58 -31.76 -5.67
CA CYS A 4 -15.93 -32.50 -6.88
C CYS A 4 -15.63 -33.99 -6.69
N LYS A 5 -16.68 -34.84 -6.75
CA LYS A 5 -16.60 -36.29 -6.55
C LYS A 5 -16.66 -37.06 -7.86
N THR A 6 -17.21 -36.45 -8.91
CA THR A 6 -17.37 -37.06 -10.23
C THR A 6 -16.77 -36.20 -11.34
N ILE A 7 -16.52 -36.80 -12.51
CA ILE A 7 -16.14 -36.05 -13.71
C ILE A 7 -17.24 -35.05 -14.10
N HIS A 8 -18.51 -35.41 -13.92
CA HIS A 8 -19.63 -34.52 -14.18
C HIS A 8 -19.59 -33.25 -13.32
N ASP A 9 -19.17 -33.35 -12.05
CA ASP A 9 -18.96 -32.17 -11.19
C ASP A 9 -17.86 -31.27 -11.73
N LEU A 10 -16.78 -31.86 -12.28
CA LEU A 10 -15.66 -31.09 -12.82
C LEU A 10 -16.06 -30.31 -14.08
N LYS A 11 -16.93 -30.85 -14.94
CA LYS A 11 -17.42 -30.15 -16.14
C LYS A 11 -18.16 -28.84 -15.83
N LYS A 12 -18.71 -28.71 -14.62
CA LYS A 12 -19.42 -27.50 -14.17
C LYS A 12 -18.49 -26.40 -13.67
N ILE A 13 -17.19 -26.68 -13.45
CA ILE A 13 -16.25 -25.69 -12.92
C ILE A 13 -15.90 -24.67 -14.01
N LYS A 14 -16.17 -23.39 -13.79
CA LYS A 14 -15.83 -22.31 -14.73
C LYS A 14 -14.70 -21.45 -14.17
N VAL A 15 -13.55 -21.44 -14.85
CA VAL A 15 -12.35 -20.68 -14.46
C VAL A 15 -12.10 -19.57 -15.47
N LEU A 16 -11.99 -18.33 -14.99
CA LEU A 16 -11.74 -17.16 -15.81
C LEU A 16 -10.41 -16.48 -15.47
N ASP A 17 -9.72 -15.97 -16.49
CA ASP A 17 -8.76 -14.88 -16.37
C ASP A 17 -9.24 -13.69 -17.23
N PRO A 18 -9.66 -12.55 -16.64
CA PRO A 18 -10.26 -11.44 -17.38
C PRO A 18 -9.24 -10.48 -17.99
N ALA A 19 -7.93 -10.73 -17.83
CA ALA A 19 -6.85 -10.02 -18.49
C ALA A 19 -5.73 -11.03 -18.77
N CYS A 20 -6.05 -12.01 -19.62
CA CYS A 20 -5.32 -13.27 -19.66
C CYS A 20 -3.91 -13.19 -20.23
N GLY A 21 -3.55 -12.09 -20.91
CA GLY A 21 -2.25 -11.92 -21.54
C GLY A 21 -1.94 -13.12 -22.42
N SER A 22 -0.79 -13.76 -22.19
CA SER A 22 -0.35 -14.97 -22.90
C SER A 22 -1.03 -16.28 -22.45
N GLY A 23 -1.98 -16.24 -21.52
CA GLY A 23 -2.74 -17.40 -21.04
C GLY A 23 -2.02 -18.29 -20.02
N SER A 24 -0.90 -17.86 -19.43
CA SER A 24 -0.10 -18.67 -18.49
C SER A 24 -0.91 -19.21 -17.29
N PHE A 25 -1.78 -18.38 -16.70
CA PHE A 25 -2.67 -18.82 -15.61
C PHE A 25 -3.69 -19.84 -16.09
N LEU A 26 -4.24 -19.65 -17.29
CA LEU A 26 -5.22 -20.57 -17.89
C LEU A 26 -4.60 -21.93 -18.21
N VAL A 27 -3.36 -21.97 -18.71
CA VAL A 27 -2.61 -23.22 -18.91
C VAL A 27 -2.41 -23.94 -17.57
N LYS A 28 -2.09 -23.22 -16.49
CA LYS A 28 -1.96 -23.82 -15.16
C LYS A 28 -3.29 -24.33 -14.62
N ALA A 29 -4.40 -23.61 -14.85
CA ALA A 29 -5.74 -24.04 -14.48
C ALA A 29 -6.13 -25.33 -15.22
N LEU A 30 -5.92 -25.37 -16.54
CA LEU A 30 -6.14 -26.55 -17.39
C LEU A 30 -5.42 -27.77 -16.83
N ASN A 31 -4.11 -27.65 -16.55
CA ASN A 31 -3.32 -28.75 -16.01
C ASN A 31 -3.82 -29.21 -14.63
N THR A 32 -4.18 -28.26 -13.76
CA THR A 32 -4.70 -28.54 -12.41
C THR A 32 -6.04 -29.29 -12.46
N ILE A 33 -6.93 -28.89 -13.37
CA ILE A 33 -8.20 -29.59 -13.60
C ILE A 33 -7.93 -30.98 -14.17
N ASN A 34 -7.04 -31.10 -15.16
CA ASN A 34 -6.68 -32.38 -15.77
C ASN A 34 -6.11 -33.38 -14.74
N ASP A 35 -5.29 -32.91 -13.81
CA ASP A 35 -4.78 -33.76 -12.72
C ASP A 35 -5.89 -34.26 -11.79
N LYS A 36 -6.93 -33.47 -11.56
CA LYS A 36 -8.11 -33.93 -10.82
C LYS A 36 -8.95 -34.92 -11.65
N TYR A 37 -9.07 -34.72 -12.96
CA TYR A 37 -9.70 -35.69 -13.88
C TYR A 37 -9.00 -37.06 -13.79
N LYS A 38 -7.66 -37.10 -13.84
CA LYS A 38 -6.88 -38.34 -13.67
C LYS A 38 -7.15 -39.03 -12.34
N LYS A 39 -7.20 -38.27 -11.25
CA LYS A 39 -7.53 -38.81 -9.91
C LYS A 39 -8.95 -39.39 -9.83
N LEU A 40 -9.86 -39.00 -10.71
CA LEU A 40 -11.21 -39.55 -10.83
C LEU A 40 -11.33 -40.63 -11.92
N GLY A 41 -10.20 -41.14 -12.44
CA GLY A 41 -10.17 -42.27 -13.38
C GLY A 41 -10.22 -41.89 -14.86
N ALA A 42 -10.20 -40.60 -15.22
CA ALA A 42 -10.09 -40.17 -16.62
C ALA A 42 -8.66 -40.38 -17.16
N PRO A 43 -8.48 -40.63 -18.47
CA PRO A 43 -7.15 -40.88 -19.03
C PRO A 43 -6.22 -39.66 -18.96
N GLY A 44 -6.77 -38.44 -18.91
CA GLY A 44 -6.00 -37.21 -18.82
C GLY A 44 -5.15 -36.88 -20.07
N ASN A 45 -5.47 -37.57 -21.17
CA ASN A 45 -4.87 -37.41 -22.50
C ASN A 45 -5.35 -36.13 -23.20
N ALA A 46 -4.88 -35.89 -24.42
CA ALA A 46 -5.25 -34.71 -25.20
C ALA A 46 -6.76 -34.55 -25.40
N PHE A 47 -7.54 -35.63 -25.59
CA PHE A 47 -9.01 -35.54 -25.65
C PHE A 47 -9.63 -34.99 -24.36
N THR A 48 -9.14 -35.45 -23.21
CA THR A 48 -9.58 -34.95 -21.89
C THR A 48 -9.23 -33.47 -21.75
N LYS A 49 -8.02 -33.07 -22.13
CA LYS A 49 -7.60 -31.67 -22.06
C LYS A 49 -8.37 -30.76 -23.02
N ILE A 50 -8.69 -31.22 -24.23
CA ILE A 50 -9.53 -30.49 -25.20
C ILE A 50 -10.93 -30.26 -24.63
N GLN A 51 -11.50 -31.27 -23.97
CA GLN A 51 -12.77 -31.12 -23.27
C GLN A 51 -12.69 -30.05 -22.18
N ILE A 52 -11.66 -30.11 -21.32
CA ILE A 52 -11.46 -29.12 -20.26
C ILE A 52 -11.29 -27.72 -20.84
N LEU A 53 -10.52 -27.57 -21.93
CA LEU A 53 -10.34 -26.30 -22.61
C LEU A 53 -11.65 -25.66 -23.04
N LYS A 54 -12.57 -26.45 -23.60
CA LYS A 54 -13.85 -25.94 -24.12
C LYS A 54 -14.89 -25.70 -23.03
N GLU A 55 -14.87 -26.50 -21.97
CA GLU A 55 -15.95 -26.51 -20.97
C GLU A 55 -15.59 -25.75 -19.69
N ASN A 56 -14.31 -25.58 -19.36
CA ASN A 56 -13.88 -25.08 -18.05
C ASN A 56 -13.06 -23.79 -18.08
N ILE A 57 -12.32 -23.52 -19.16
CA ILE A 57 -11.33 -22.45 -19.22
C ILE A 57 -11.93 -21.25 -19.94
N TYR A 58 -11.76 -20.04 -19.43
CA TYR A 58 -12.28 -18.81 -20.03
C TYR A 58 -11.21 -17.72 -19.91
N GLY A 59 -11.04 -16.91 -20.96
CA GLY A 59 -9.96 -15.91 -21.01
C GLY A 59 -10.36 -14.70 -21.83
N ILE A 60 -10.19 -13.51 -21.25
CA ILE A 60 -10.45 -12.25 -21.96
C ILE A 60 -9.19 -11.41 -21.95
N ASP A 61 -8.87 -10.79 -23.08
CA ASP A 61 -7.87 -9.72 -23.13
C ASP A 61 -8.31 -8.60 -24.10
N LEU A 62 -7.90 -7.37 -23.79
CA LEU A 62 -8.19 -6.21 -24.62
C LEU A 62 -7.31 -6.20 -25.87
N ASP A 63 -6.09 -6.71 -25.77
CA ASP A 63 -5.17 -6.86 -26.90
C ASP A 63 -5.47 -8.16 -27.66
N GLU A 64 -5.75 -8.01 -28.96
CA GLU A 64 -6.04 -9.15 -29.84
C GLU A 64 -4.82 -10.05 -30.03
N GLN A 65 -3.61 -9.49 -30.03
CA GLN A 65 -2.39 -10.28 -30.15
C GLN A 65 -2.18 -11.16 -28.91
N ALA A 66 -2.46 -10.63 -27.72
CA ALA A 66 -2.42 -11.39 -26.48
C ALA A 66 -3.42 -12.56 -26.51
N VAL A 67 -4.65 -12.33 -26.99
CA VAL A 67 -5.66 -13.38 -27.19
C VAL A 67 -5.15 -14.49 -28.12
N GLU A 68 -4.54 -14.14 -29.25
CA GLU A 68 -3.98 -15.14 -30.17
C GLU A 68 -2.83 -15.94 -29.53
N ILE A 69 -1.94 -15.28 -28.78
CA ILE A 69 -0.87 -15.94 -28.05
C ILE A 69 -1.43 -16.88 -26.98
N ALA A 70 -2.47 -16.45 -26.24
CA ALA A 70 -3.15 -17.29 -25.25
C ALA A 70 -3.77 -18.52 -25.90
N ARG A 71 -4.48 -18.35 -27.03
CA ARG A 71 -5.05 -19.45 -27.80
C ARG A 71 -3.96 -20.43 -28.24
N LEU A 72 -2.85 -19.94 -28.82
CA LEU A 72 -1.73 -20.77 -29.23
C LEU A 72 -1.13 -21.55 -28.04
N ASN A 73 -0.81 -20.89 -26.93
CA ASN A 73 -0.22 -21.54 -25.76
C ASN A 73 -1.14 -22.62 -25.16
N LEU A 74 -2.45 -22.34 -25.11
CA LEU A 74 -3.45 -23.31 -24.67
C LEU A 74 -3.52 -24.51 -25.61
N LEU A 75 -3.51 -24.30 -26.93
CA LEU A 75 -3.51 -25.37 -27.93
C LEU A 75 -2.21 -26.20 -27.85
N LEU A 76 -1.06 -25.55 -27.72
CA LEU A 76 0.24 -26.23 -27.54
C LEU A 76 0.25 -27.11 -26.29
N SER A 77 -0.39 -26.68 -25.20
CA SER A 77 -0.45 -27.44 -23.94
C SER A 77 -1.27 -28.75 -24.02
N VAL A 78 -2.08 -28.90 -25.08
CA VAL A 78 -2.92 -30.08 -25.33
C VAL A 78 -2.46 -30.93 -26.50
N LEU A 79 -1.45 -30.49 -27.25
CA LEU A 79 -0.88 -31.27 -28.34
C LEU A 79 -0.22 -32.54 -27.80
N ASP A 80 -0.75 -33.68 -28.23
CA ASP A 80 -0.15 -34.99 -28.08
C ASP A 80 -0.59 -35.85 -29.28
N GLY A 81 0.33 -36.09 -30.22
CA GLY A 81 0.06 -36.83 -31.46
C GLY A 81 -0.77 -36.07 -32.51
N GLN A 82 -1.42 -36.83 -33.41
CA GLN A 82 -2.22 -36.30 -34.53
C GLN A 82 -3.68 -36.08 -34.10
N ILE A 83 -3.98 -34.91 -33.54
CA ILE A 83 -5.34 -34.55 -33.12
C ILE A 83 -5.75 -33.22 -33.75
N LYS A 84 -7.01 -33.14 -34.19
CA LYS A 84 -7.59 -31.89 -34.70
C LYS A 84 -7.78 -30.89 -33.56
N LEU A 85 -7.13 -29.73 -33.68
CA LEU A 85 -7.22 -28.65 -32.70
C LEU A 85 -8.61 -28.00 -32.69
N PRO A 86 -9.20 -27.72 -31.50
CA PRO A 86 -10.48 -27.05 -31.40
C PRO A 86 -10.37 -25.55 -31.68
N LEU A 87 -11.46 -24.93 -32.14
CA LEU A 87 -11.62 -23.49 -32.03
C LEU A 87 -11.90 -23.13 -30.57
N LEU A 88 -11.17 -22.15 -30.03
CA LEU A 88 -11.32 -21.68 -28.65
C LEU A 88 -12.21 -20.45 -28.59
N SER A 89 -13.53 -20.67 -28.69
CA SER A 89 -14.55 -19.60 -28.61
C SER A 89 -14.68 -18.99 -27.22
N ASN A 90 -14.13 -19.64 -26.19
CA ASN A 90 -14.10 -19.25 -24.78
C ASN A 90 -12.92 -18.33 -24.41
N ILE A 91 -12.00 -18.11 -25.35
CA ILE A 91 -10.91 -17.14 -25.23
C ILE A 91 -11.22 -16.00 -26.20
N LYS A 92 -11.59 -14.81 -25.71
CA LYS A 92 -12.17 -13.73 -26.53
C LYS A 92 -11.41 -12.41 -26.38
N ASN A 93 -11.45 -11.59 -27.43
CA ASN A 93 -10.97 -10.22 -27.39
C ASN A 93 -12.08 -9.29 -26.90
N GLY A 94 -11.79 -8.46 -25.89
CA GLY A 94 -12.79 -7.57 -25.31
C GLY A 94 -12.29 -6.81 -24.09
N ASN A 95 -13.01 -5.74 -23.73
CA ASN A 95 -12.74 -4.94 -22.56
C ASN A 95 -13.55 -5.45 -21.37
N SER A 96 -12.88 -6.21 -20.51
CA SER A 96 -13.47 -6.78 -19.29
C SER A 96 -14.10 -5.76 -18.33
N LEU A 97 -13.72 -4.48 -18.42
CA LEU A 97 -14.20 -3.40 -17.54
C LEU A 97 -15.26 -2.50 -18.17
N ILE A 98 -15.66 -2.74 -19.42
CA ILE A 98 -16.74 -2.00 -20.09
C ILE A 98 -17.81 -2.98 -20.54
N SER A 99 -18.99 -2.88 -19.92
CA SER A 99 -20.14 -3.75 -20.15
C SER A 99 -21.42 -2.96 -19.93
N GLY A 100 -22.43 -3.16 -20.75
CA GLY A 100 -23.68 -2.40 -20.70
C GLY A 100 -24.48 -2.59 -21.97
N THR A 101 -25.71 -2.07 -21.98
CA THR A 101 -26.53 -2.01 -23.20
C THR A 101 -25.98 -0.96 -24.17
N ASP A 102 -26.32 -1.08 -25.46
CA ASP A 102 -25.92 -0.09 -26.48
C ASP A 102 -26.34 1.34 -26.07
N GLU A 103 -27.56 1.52 -25.51
CA GLU A 103 -28.05 2.82 -25.04
C GLU A 103 -27.23 3.38 -23.87
N GLU A 104 -26.88 2.53 -22.90
CA GLU A 104 -26.02 2.93 -21.77
C GLU A 104 -24.63 3.34 -22.24
N LEU A 105 -24.03 2.57 -23.15
CA LEU A 105 -22.67 2.80 -23.63
C LEU A 105 -22.58 4.02 -24.56
N GLU A 106 -23.58 4.24 -25.42
CA GLU A 106 -23.67 5.42 -26.29
C GLU A 106 -23.68 6.72 -25.49
N LYS A 107 -24.26 6.74 -24.28
CA LYS A 107 -24.24 7.91 -23.39
C LYS A 107 -22.82 8.35 -23.00
N TYR A 108 -21.89 7.41 -22.83
CA TYR A 108 -20.51 7.71 -22.41
C TYR A 108 -19.53 7.82 -23.57
N PHE A 109 -19.71 7.00 -24.60
CA PHE A 109 -18.74 6.84 -25.69
C PHE A 109 -19.25 7.30 -27.07
N GLY A 110 -20.51 7.72 -27.15
CA GLY A 110 -21.17 8.09 -28.40
C GLY A 110 -21.37 6.88 -29.33
N LYS A 111 -21.67 7.17 -30.61
CA LYS A 111 -21.97 6.14 -31.63
C LYS A 111 -20.81 5.18 -31.90
N ASN A 112 -19.57 5.55 -31.52
CA ASN A 112 -18.37 4.75 -31.72
C ASN A 112 -18.03 3.89 -30.49
N PHE A 113 -18.97 3.66 -29.57
CA PHE A 113 -18.72 2.87 -28.35
C PHE A 113 -18.14 1.48 -28.62
N ARG A 114 -18.42 0.88 -29.79
CA ARG A 114 -17.87 -0.41 -30.21
C ARG A 114 -16.34 -0.43 -30.33
N GLU A 115 -15.69 0.72 -30.56
CA GLU A 115 -14.22 0.84 -30.57
C GLU A 115 -13.61 0.54 -29.19
N LYS A 116 -14.38 0.72 -28.11
CA LYS A 116 -13.96 0.35 -26.74
C LYS A 116 -14.01 -1.15 -26.49
N LYS A 117 -14.49 -1.94 -27.47
CA LYS A 117 -14.65 -3.39 -27.41
C LYS A 117 -15.42 -3.84 -26.15
N PRO A 118 -16.62 -3.27 -25.87
CA PRO A 118 -17.38 -3.64 -24.68
C PRO A 118 -17.62 -5.15 -24.65
N PHE A 119 -17.54 -5.73 -23.45
CA PHE A 119 -17.72 -7.17 -23.26
C PHE A 119 -18.98 -7.43 -22.41
N ASN A 120 -20.08 -7.82 -23.06
CA ASN A 120 -21.32 -8.16 -22.36
C ASN A 120 -21.24 -9.59 -21.81
N TRP A 121 -20.85 -9.72 -20.55
CA TRP A 121 -20.57 -11.01 -19.91
C TRP A 121 -21.72 -12.02 -20.02
N ARG A 122 -22.98 -11.58 -19.88
CA ARG A 122 -24.15 -12.47 -19.91
C ARG A 122 -24.49 -12.96 -21.31
N GLU A 123 -24.27 -12.13 -22.31
CA GLU A 123 -24.48 -12.49 -23.72
C GLU A 123 -23.34 -13.35 -24.26
N GLU A 124 -22.10 -13.04 -23.85
CA GLU A 124 -20.91 -13.71 -24.36
C GLU A 124 -20.69 -15.09 -23.73
N PHE A 125 -21.10 -15.29 -22.48
CA PHE A 125 -20.96 -16.54 -21.71
C PHE A 125 -22.24 -16.93 -20.95
N PRO A 126 -23.38 -17.13 -21.65
CA PRO A 126 -24.67 -17.39 -21.02
C PRO A 126 -24.62 -18.61 -20.10
N GLU A 127 -23.91 -19.68 -20.49
CA GLU A 127 -23.81 -20.93 -19.73
C GLU A 127 -23.11 -20.75 -18.36
N VAL A 128 -22.26 -19.72 -18.23
CA VAL A 128 -21.61 -19.39 -16.96
C VAL A 128 -22.58 -18.67 -16.04
N PHE A 129 -23.40 -17.75 -16.58
CA PHE A 129 -24.34 -16.96 -15.78
C PHE A 129 -25.64 -17.70 -15.47
N GLU A 130 -26.01 -18.70 -16.27
CA GLU A 130 -27.08 -19.67 -15.94
C GLU A 130 -26.80 -20.41 -14.62
N GLN A 131 -25.54 -20.73 -14.34
CA GLN A 131 -25.13 -21.31 -13.05
C GLN A 131 -24.75 -20.27 -11.97
N GLY A 132 -25.00 -18.99 -12.24
CA GLY A 132 -24.79 -17.88 -11.30
C GLY A 132 -23.40 -17.22 -11.33
N GLY A 133 -22.52 -17.59 -12.26
CA GLY A 133 -21.20 -16.97 -12.44
C GLY A 133 -20.03 -17.96 -12.42
N PHE A 134 -18.81 -17.42 -12.34
CA PHE A 134 -17.57 -18.21 -12.34
C PHE A 134 -17.29 -18.87 -10.99
N ASP A 135 -16.74 -20.09 -11.02
CA ASP A 135 -16.26 -20.83 -9.85
C ASP A 135 -14.94 -20.26 -9.34
N ALA A 136 -14.05 -19.92 -10.28
CA ALA A 136 -12.75 -19.36 -9.95
C ALA A 136 -12.39 -18.25 -10.94
N ILE A 137 -11.80 -17.18 -10.42
CA ILE A 137 -11.15 -16.15 -11.23
C ILE A 137 -9.72 -16.04 -10.75
N ILE A 138 -8.77 -16.16 -11.68
CA ILE A 138 -7.34 -16.11 -11.38
C ILE A 138 -6.64 -15.20 -12.37
N GLY A 139 -5.52 -14.59 -11.97
CA GLY A 139 -4.74 -13.80 -12.92
C GLY A 139 -3.81 -12.79 -12.28
N ASN A 140 -3.22 -12.00 -13.16
CA ASN A 140 -2.37 -10.86 -12.84
C ASN A 140 -2.89 -9.64 -13.61
N PRO A 141 -3.85 -8.87 -13.05
CA PRO A 141 -4.49 -7.76 -13.76
C PRO A 141 -3.50 -6.63 -14.09
N PRO A 142 -3.81 -5.72 -15.03
CA PRO A 142 -2.92 -4.65 -15.45
C PRO A 142 -2.69 -3.57 -14.37
N TYR A 143 -1.43 -3.13 -14.21
CA TYR A 143 -1.02 -2.12 -13.22
C TYR A 143 -0.86 -0.73 -13.85
N VAL A 144 -1.97 -0.16 -14.32
CA VAL A 144 -1.99 1.15 -14.99
C VAL A 144 -2.64 2.20 -14.10
N ARG A 145 -2.02 3.38 -13.97
CA ARG A 145 -2.60 4.50 -13.21
C ARG A 145 -3.74 5.15 -13.98
N VAL A 146 -4.80 5.55 -13.29
CA VAL A 146 -5.96 6.22 -13.92
C VAL A 146 -5.59 7.52 -14.63
N ASP A 147 -4.54 8.23 -14.19
CA ASP A 147 -4.13 9.51 -14.78
C ASP A 147 -3.78 9.40 -16.27
N SER A 148 -3.30 8.24 -16.74
CA SER A 148 -2.94 8.00 -18.13
C SER A 148 -4.09 7.48 -19.00
N LEU A 149 -5.29 7.30 -18.45
CA LEU A 149 -6.43 6.71 -19.15
C LEU A 149 -7.35 7.77 -19.76
N ASP A 150 -8.22 7.35 -20.67
CA ASP A 150 -9.18 8.22 -21.35
C ASP A 150 -10.25 8.79 -20.40
N LYS A 151 -10.72 10.01 -20.67
CA LYS A 151 -11.69 10.70 -19.80
C LYS A 151 -13.07 10.02 -19.82
N ASN A 152 -13.50 9.53 -20.97
CA ASN A 152 -14.82 8.89 -21.09
C ASN A 152 -14.84 7.54 -20.35
N ASP A 153 -13.76 6.77 -20.43
CA ASP A 153 -13.60 5.54 -19.65
C ASP A 153 -13.74 5.82 -18.14
N LYS A 154 -13.08 6.87 -17.64
CA LYS A 154 -13.18 7.28 -16.22
C LYS A 154 -14.60 7.66 -15.82
N ASN A 155 -15.31 8.38 -16.69
CA ASN A 155 -16.70 8.79 -16.42
C ASN A 155 -17.61 7.56 -16.32
N PHE A 156 -17.46 6.61 -17.24
CA PHE A 156 -18.19 5.34 -17.19
C PHE A 156 -17.86 4.55 -15.90
N TRP A 157 -16.56 4.36 -15.61
CA TRP A 157 -16.15 3.60 -14.42
C TRP A 157 -16.63 4.21 -13.12
N LYS A 158 -16.69 5.55 -13.03
CA LYS A 158 -17.22 6.24 -11.86
C LYS A 158 -18.65 5.83 -11.49
N ASP A 159 -19.47 5.51 -12.49
CA ASP A 159 -20.86 5.12 -12.28
C ASP A 159 -21.02 3.60 -12.06
N VAL A 160 -20.05 2.80 -12.53
CA VAL A 160 -20.12 1.33 -12.48
C VAL A 160 -19.38 0.71 -11.29
N PHE A 161 -18.30 1.35 -10.84
CA PHE A 161 -17.39 0.81 -9.83
C PHE A 161 -17.35 1.69 -8.58
N LYS A 162 -17.45 1.06 -7.41
CA LYS A 162 -17.27 1.77 -6.13
C LYS A 162 -15.80 2.13 -5.90
N SER A 163 -14.88 1.33 -6.44
CA SER A 163 -13.43 1.49 -6.28
C SER A 163 -12.79 2.57 -7.17
N SER A 164 -13.56 3.23 -8.04
CA SER A 164 -13.07 4.26 -8.97
C SER A 164 -13.06 5.68 -8.36
N GLU A 165 -12.58 5.82 -7.12
CA GLU A 165 -12.49 7.12 -6.44
C GLU A 165 -11.03 7.63 -6.39
N GLY A 166 -10.83 8.90 -6.71
CA GLY A 166 -9.51 9.54 -6.69
C GLY A 166 -8.51 8.96 -7.71
N LYS A 167 -7.23 8.85 -7.32
CA LYS A 167 -6.12 8.40 -8.19
C LYS A 167 -5.86 6.89 -8.07
N TYR A 168 -6.86 6.08 -8.41
CA TYR A 168 -6.80 4.62 -8.36
C TYR A 168 -5.93 4.01 -9.48
N ASP A 169 -5.61 2.73 -9.33
CA ASP A 169 -4.94 1.92 -10.35
C ASP A 169 -5.97 0.94 -10.97
N LEU A 170 -5.81 0.60 -12.25
CA LEU A 170 -6.78 -0.15 -13.04
C LEU A 170 -7.13 -1.51 -12.41
N TYR A 171 -6.16 -2.17 -11.77
CA TYR A 171 -6.40 -3.45 -11.09
C TYR A 171 -7.45 -3.36 -9.97
N TYR A 172 -7.75 -2.16 -9.45
CA TYR A 172 -8.78 -1.99 -8.42
C TYR A 172 -10.15 -2.36 -8.99
N LEU A 173 -10.41 -1.89 -10.21
CA LEU A 173 -11.64 -2.18 -10.95
C LEU A 173 -11.71 -3.67 -11.32
N PHE A 174 -10.58 -4.28 -11.70
CA PHE A 174 -10.52 -5.72 -11.95
C PHE A 174 -10.85 -6.56 -10.71
N ILE A 175 -10.37 -6.17 -9.51
CA ILE A 175 -10.73 -6.87 -8.28
C ILE A 175 -12.24 -6.77 -8.04
N GLU A 176 -12.81 -5.56 -8.10
CA GLU A 176 -14.24 -5.37 -7.89
C GLU A 176 -15.09 -6.11 -8.93
N ASN A 177 -14.73 -5.99 -10.21
CA ASN A 177 -15.42 -6.64 -11.31
C ASN A 177 -15.39 -8.17 -11.18
N SER A 178 -14.22 -8.75 -10.92
CA SER A 178 -14.11 -10.20 -10.74
C SER A 178 -14.95 -10.70 -9.58
N ILE A 179 -14.99 -9.99 -8.44
CA ILE A 179 -15.88 -10.34 -7.34
C ILE A 179 -17.36 -10.28 -7.77
N LYS A 180 -17.76 -9.32 -8.60
CA LYS A 180 -19.13 -9.26 -9.16
C LYS A 180 -19.42 -10.47 -10.07
N LEU A 181 -18.45 -10.92 -10.87
CA LEU A 181 -18.57 -12.04 -11.81
C LEU A 181 -18.54 -13.44 -11.16
N LEU A 182 -18.04 -13.56 -9.93
CA LEU A 182 -18.06 -14.82 -9.19
C LEU A 182 -19.50 -15.25 -8.82
N LYS A 183 -19.73 -16.56 -8.81
CA LYS A 183 -20.93 -17.12 -8.17
C LYS A 183 -20.77 -17.17 -6.64
N LEU A 184 -21.85 -17.49 -5.94
CA LEU A 184 -21.78 -17.77 -4.50
C LEU A 184 -20.93 -19.03 -4.24
N GLY A 185 -19.99 -18.94 -3.31
CA GLY A 185 -18.92 -19.91 -3.07
C GLY A 185 -17.74 -19.83 -4.05
N GLY A 186 -17.76 -18.91 -5.01
CA GLY A 186 -16.69 -18.72 -5.99
C GLY A 186 -15.45 -18.06 -5.38
N HIS A 187 -14.29 -18.33 -5.97
CA HIS A 187 -12.99 -17.86 -5.46
C HIS A 187 -12.23 -16.97 -6.45
N LEU A 188 -11.69 -15.85 -5.98
CA LEU A 188 -10.71 -15.01 -6.67
C LEU A 188 -9.31 -15.34 -6.15
N GLY A 189 -8.31 -15.37 -7.04
CA GLY A 189 -6.89 -15.44 -6.69
C GLY A 189 -6.05 -14.56 -7.60
N TYR A 190 -5.59 -13.41 -7.10
CA TYR A 190 -4.83 -12.43 -7.87
C TYR A 190 -3.44 -12.14 -7.31
N ILE A 191 -2.52 -11.81 -8.22
CA ILE A 191 -1.27 -11.13 -7.89
C ILE A 191 -1.48 -9.65 -8.15
N VAL A 192 -1.37 -8.82 -7.12
CA VAL A 192 -1.58 -7.36 -7.21
C VAL A 192 -0.57 -6.59 -6.36
N PRO A 193 -0.30 -5.30 -6.65
CA PRO A 193 0.54 -4.47 -5.80
C PRO A 193 -0.09 -4.25 -4.42
N ASN A 194 0.73 -4.15 -3.39
CA ASN A 194 0.32 -3.87 -2.01
C ASN A 194 -0.27 -2.46 -1.79
N LYS A 195 -0.13 -1.54 -2.76
CA LYS A 195 -0.47 -0.12 -2.64
C LYS A 195 -1.90 0.12 -2.15
N PHE A 196 -2.89 -0.63 -2.65
CA PHE A 196 -4.29 -0.47 -2.24
C PHE A 196 -4.54 -0.87 -0.78
N CYS A 197 -3.62 -1.59 -0.12
CA CYS A 197 -3.74 -1.90 1.30
C CYS A 197 -3.60 -0.67 2.18
N VAL A 198 -2.87 0.36 1.73
CA VAL A 198 -2.51 1.52 2.56
C VAL A 198 -2.96 2.84 1.94
N ALA A 199 -2.75 3.04 0.63
CA ALA A 199 -2.99 4.32 -0.02
C ALA A 199 -4.45 4.79 0.09
N ASP A 200 -4.67 6.10 0.16
CA ASP A 200 -6.01 6.71 0.19
C ASP A 200 -6.84 6.34 -1.05
N SER A 201 -6.19 6.23 -2.22
CA SER A 201 -6.85 5.78 -3.45
C SER A 201 -7.50 4.40 -3.32
N GLY A 202 -6.95 3.53 -2.47
CA GLY A 202 -7.47 2.18 -2.23
C GLY A 202 -8.61 2.11 -1.23
N LYS A 203 -8.99 3.22 -0.59
CA LYS A 203 -9.96 3.25 0.51
C LYS A 203 -11.30 2.63 0.10
N GLU A 204 -11.84 3.03 -1.05
CA GLU A 204 -13.15 2.52 -1.49
C GLU A 204 -13.10 1.05 -1.91
N LEU A 205 -11.96 0.57 -2.43
CA LEU A 205 -11.77 -0.86 -2.65
C LEU A 205 -11.70 -1.64 -1.32
N ARG A 206 -11.01 -1.11 -0.29
CA ARG A 206 -10.99 -1.73 1.04
C ARG A 206 -12.37 -1.76 1.67
N ASN A 207 -13.13 -0.66 1.58
CA ASN A 207 -14.54 -0.62 1.98
C ASN A 207 -15.34 -1.69 1.25
N PHE A 208 -15.22 -1.77 -0.08
CA PHE A 208 -15.90 -2.78 -0.88
C PHE A 208 -15.58 -4.19 -0.40
N ILE A 209 -14.32 -4.52 -0.10
CA ILE A 209 -13.92 -5.86 0.37
C ILE A 209 -14.40 -6.13 1.81
N PHE A 210 -14.41 -5.11 2.67
CA PHE A 210 -14.76 -5.26 4.08
C PHE A 210 -16.28 -5.32 4.30
N ASP A 211 -17.05 -4.49 3.59
CA ASP A 211 -18.49 -4.33 3.77
C ASP A 211 -19.30 -5.42 3.04
N SER A 212 -18.65 -6.18 2.16
CA SER A 212 -19.29 -7.23 1.37
C SER A 212 -19.26 -8.59 2.06
N SER A 213 -20.14 -9.47 1.61
CA SER A 213 -20.24 -10.87 2.01
C SER A 213 -19.07 -11.69 1.44
N LEU A 214 -17.86 -11.34 1.87
CA LEU A 214 -16.61 -11.88 1.38
C LEU A 214 -15.73 -12.39 2.53
N ILE A 215 -15.00 -13.46 2.24
CA ILE A 215 -13.88 -13.93 3.04
C ILE A 215 -12.61 -13.54 2.27
N ALA A 216 -11.79 -12.66 2.84
CA ALA A 216 -10.58 -12.17 2.18
C ALA A 216 -9.32 -12.64 2.89
N LYS A 217 -8.31 -12.97 2.09
CA LYS A 217 -6.97 -13.33 2.53
C LYS A 217 -5.92 -12.52 1.79
N PHE A 218 -4.99 -11.95 2.53
CA PHE A 218 -3.92 -11.10 2.00
C PHE A 218 -2.58 -11.70 2.40
N PHE A 219 -1.83 -12.22 1.43
CA PHE A 219 -0.50 -12.77 1.66
C PHE A 219 0.55 -11.89 0.99
N SER A 220 1.30 -11.16 1.80
CA SER A 220 2.35 -10.28 1.30
C SER A 220 3.59 -11.08 0.92
N VAL A 221 4.08 -10.81 -0.29
CA VAL A 221 5.38 -11.24 -0.79
C VAL A 221 6.23 -10.03 -1.17
N SER A 222 5.82 -8.83 -0.72
CA SER A 222 6.44 -7.55 -1.06
C SER A 222 7.85 -7.34 -0.50
N ASN A 223 8.25 -8.14 0.50
CA ASN A 223 9.60 -8.10 1.06
C ASN A 223 10.57 -9.08 0.38
N ILE A 224 10.12 -9.80 -0.65
CA ILE A 224 10.88 -10.80 -1.39
C ILE A 224 11.04 -10.31 -2.83
N ASP A 225 12.24 -10.42 -3.37
CA ASP A 225 12.53 -10.05 -4.76
C ASP A 225 12.14 -11.17 -5.73
N ILE A 226 10.84 -11.42 -5.86
CA ILE A 226 10.29 -12.48 -6.74
C ILE A 226 10.39 -12.06 -8.21
N PHE A 227 10.21 -10.78 -8.51
CA PHE A 227 10.21 -10.24 -9.87
C PHE A 227 11.43 -9.35 -10.07
N LYS A 228 12.56 -9.95 -10.46
CA LYS A 228 13.86 -9.26 -10.63
C LYS A 228 13.82 -8.07 -11.60
N GLU A 229 12.92 -8.10 -12.58
CA GLU A 229 12.82 -7.10 -13.66
C GLU A 229 11.75 -6.03 -13.41
N ALA A 230 10.93 -6.16 -12.35
CA ALA A 230 9.86 -5.22 -12.06
C ALA A 230 9.92 -4.75 -10.61
N ALA A 231 10.05 -3.43 -10.39
CA ALA A 231 10.04 -2.82 -9.07
C ALA A 231 8.62 -2.77 -8.46
N ASN A 232 8.00 -3.94 -8.29
CA ASN A 232 6.67 -4.10 -7.75
C ASN A 232 6.73 -4.73 -6.35
N TYR A 233 5.75 -4.38 -5.52
CA TYR A 233 5.58 -4.90 -4.16
C TYR A 233 4.34 -5.81 -4.12
N PRO A 234 4.44 -7.06 -4.60
CA PRO A 234 3.28 -7.92 -4.81
C PRO A 234 2.67 -8.44 -3.50
N ILE A 235 1.37 -8.67 -3.57
CA ILE A 235 0.62 -9.51 -2.63
C ILE A 235 -0.18 -10.53 -3.42
N LEU A 236 -0.45 -11.67 -2.79
CA LEU A 236 -1.44 -12.64 -3.23
C LEU A 236 -2.76 -12.32 -2.53
N LEU A 237 -3.75 -11.90 -3.30
CA LEU A 237 -5.11 -11.64 -2.85
C LEU A 237 -5.98 -12.84 -3.15
N PHE A 238 -6.58 -13.42 -2.11
CA PHE A 238 -7.62 -14.43 -2.27
C PHE A 238 -8.93 -13.93 -1.69
N VAL A 239 -10.03 -14.11 -2.43
CA VAL A 239 -11.36 -13.72 -1.98
C VAL A 239 -12.33 -14.86 -2.27
N GLU A 240 -13.20 -15.18 -1.32
CA GLU A 240 -14.33 -16.07 -1.54
C GLU A 240 -15.62 -15.26 -1.43
N LYS A 241 -16.49 -15.34 -2.44
CA LYS A 241 -17.81 -14.70 -2.44
C LYS A 241 -18.79 -15.62 -1.73
N GLY A 242 -19.36 -15.21 -0.61
CA GLY A 242 -20.07 -16.17 0.23
C GLY A 242 -20.80 -15.52 1.40
N THR A 243 -21.00 -16.28 2.46
CA THR A 243 -21.51 -15.73 3.72
C THR A 243 -20.43 -14.82 4.32
N PRO A 244 -20.76 -13.59 4.76
CA PRO A 244 -19.78 -12.73 5.38
C PRO A 244 -19.18 -13.43 6.58
N LYS A 245 -17.85 -13.40 6.69
CA LYS A 245 -17.17 -13.64 7.96
C LYS A 245 -16.61 -12.31 8.42
N ASP A 246 -16.74 -12.04 9.71
CA ASP A 246 -16.08 -10.90 10.35
C ASP A 246 -14.57 -11.11 10.50
N LYS A 247 -13.97 -11.98 9.67
CA LYS A 247 -12.60 -12.46 9.79
C LYS A 247 -11.88 -12.28 8.48
N ILE A 248 -10.68 -11.70 8.55
CA ILE A 248 -9.73 -11.56 7.45
C ILE A 248 -8.47 -12.33 7.82
N GLU A 249 -7.89 -13.03 6.86
CA GLU A 249 -6.60 -13.70 7.03
C GLU A 249 -5.49 -12.82 6.48
N LEU A 250 -4.52 -12.49 7.32
CA LEU A 250 -3.32 -11.75 6.92
C LEU A 250 -2.13 -12.70 7.01
N GLY A 251 -1.22 -12.60 6.06
CA GLY A 251 0.02 -13.35 6.11
C GLY A 251 1.13 -12.72 5.28
N PHE A 252 2.33 -13.25 5.46
CA PHE A 252 3.50 -12.87 4.68
C PHE A 252 4.48 -14.04 4.61
N ALA A 253 5.34 -14.01 3.60
CA ALA A 253 6.47 -14.91 3.49
C ALA A 253 7.77 -14.15 3.77
N LYS A 254 8.73 -14.82 4.40
CA LYS A 254 10.04 -14.25 4.76
C LYS A 254 11.07 -14.42 3.65
N ASN A 255 10.92 -15.45 2.83
CA ASN A 255 11.85 -15.83 1.78
C ASN A 255 11.10 -16.57 0.66
N GLU A 256 11.78 -16.78 -0.46
CA GLU A 256 11.22 -17.46 -1.64
C GLU A 256 10.84 -18.91 -1.36
N GLU A 257 11.62 -19.63 -0.54
CA GLU A 257 11.35 -21.02 -0.19
C GLU A 257 10.00 -21.18 0.53
N GLU A 258 9.65 -20.26 1.43
CA GLU A 258 8.35 -20.23 2.10
C GLU A 258 7.20 -20.05 1.10
N VAL A 259 7.38 -19.21 0.06
CA VAL A 259 6.39 -19.04 -1.00
C VAL A 259 6.22 -20.33 -1.81
N LEU A 260 7.32 -20.93 -2.26
CA LEU A 260 7.33 -22.16 -3.06
C LEU A 260 6.71 -23.34 -2.30
N ASN A 261 6.98 -23.44 -1.00
CA ASN A 261 6.44 -24.47 -0.11
C ASN A 261 5.08 -24.11 0.49
N LYS A 262 4.50 -22.95 0.16
CA LYS A 262 3.23 -22.44 0.70
C LYS A 262 3.21 -22.32 2.24
N LYS A 263 4.36 -22.04 2.84
CA LYS A 263 4.57 -21.90 4.29
C LYS A 263 4.58 -20.43 4.70
N PHE A 264 3.41 -19.79 4.65
CA PHE A 264 3.27 -18.39 5.07
C PHE A 264 3.13 -18.29 6.59
N VAL A 265 3.72 -17.25 7.18
CA VAL A 265 3.31 -16.80 8.51
C VAL A 265 1.97 -16.11 8.35
N ASN A 266 0.92 -16.62 9.00
CA ASN A 266 -0.43 -16.08 8.88
C ASN A 266 -1.17 -16.04 10.21
N TYR A 267 -2.21 -15.20 10.25
CA TYR A 267 -3.14 -15.11 11.34
C TYR A 267 -4.47 -14.53 10.87
N VAL A 268 -5.49 -14.77 11.68
CA VAL A 268 -6.83 -14.23 11.44
C VAL A 268 -7.09 -13.07 12.39
N VAL A 269 -7.64 -11.98 11.84
CA VAL A 269 -8.03 -10.75 12.53
C VAL A 269 -9.49 -10.43 12.27
N ASN A 270 -10.18 -9.82 13.24
CA ASN A 270 -11.55 -9.40 13.03
C ASN A 270 -11.63 -8.15 12.12
N LYS A 271 -12.62 -8.06 11.24
CA LYS A 271 -12.87 -6.87 10.41
C LYS A 271 -13.03 -5.61 11.28
N ASN A 272 -13.69 -5.74 12.44
CA ASN A 272 -13.86 -4.64 13.39
C ASN A 272 -12.52 -4.13 13.95
N GLU A 273 -11.55 -5.01 14.17
CA GLU A 273 -10.21 -4.62 14.61
C GLU A 273 -9.49 -3.80 13.52
N LEU A 274 -9.62 -4.18 12.25
CA LEU A 274 -9.06 -3.43 11.12
C LEU A 274 -9.80 -2.10 10.86
N ASN A 275 -11.09 -2.04 11.16
CA ASN A 275 -11.88 -0.80 11.05
C ASN A 275 -11.44 0.27 12.05
N LEU A 276 -10.74 -0.10 13.13
CA LEU A 276 -10.15 0.84 14.08
C LEU A 276 -8.87 1.49 13.55
N LEU A 277 -8.22 0.86 12.55
CA LEU A 277 -7.02 1.41 11.96
C LEU A 277 -7.35 2.64 11.09
N PRO A 278 -6.44 3.63 11.03
CA PRO A 278 -6.61 4.81 10.18
C PRO A 278 -6.93 4.42 8.75
N VAL A 279 -7.93 5.06 8.14
CA VAL A 279 -8.32 4.83 6.73
C VAL A 279 -8.62 3.36 6.39
N LYS A 280 -8.98 2.54 7.39
CA LYS A 280 -9.24 1.09 7.25
C LYS A 280 -8.13 0.37 6.48
N ILE A 281 -6.87 0.69 6.77
CA ILE A 281 -5.73 0.05 6.10
C ILE A 281 -5.68 -1.46 6.37
N ILE A 282 -4.97 -2.17 5.51
CA ILE A 282 -4.60 -3.58 5.68
C ILE A 282 -3.09 -3.62 5.95
N PRO A 283 -2.66 -3.81 7.20
CA PRO A 283 -1.24 -3.97 7.51
C PRO A 283 -0.67 -5.18 6.77
N ILE A 284 0.52 -5.01 6.19
CA ILE A 284 1.25 -6.07 5.48
C ILE A 284 2.61 -6.28 6.14
N ASN A 285 3.15 -7.50 6.04
CA ASN A 285 4.45 -7.85 6.65
C ASN A 285 4.51 -7.62 8.18
N VAL A 286 3.37 -7.80 8.84
CA VAL A 286 3.18 -7.54 10.27
C VAL A 286 2.59 -8.79 10.88
N ASP A 287 3.17 -9.30 11.97
CA ASP A 287 2.60 -10.42 12.73
C ASP A 287 1.47 -9.99 13.68
N LYS A 288 0.78 -10.99 14.23
CA LYS A 288 -0.39 -10.78 15.11
C LYS A 288 -0.07 -9.99 16.39
N ASN A 289 1.08 -10.22 17.00
CA ASN A 289 1.44 -9.58 18.26
C ASN A 289 1.76 -8.11 18.03
N ILE A 290 2.52 -7.80 16.98
CA ILE A 290 2.79 -6.42 16.56
C ILE A 290 1.48 -5.68 16.27
N LEU A 291 0.56 -6.30 15.51
CA LEU A 291 -0.70 -5.67 15.17
C LEU A 291 -1.53 -5.34 16.42
N LYS A 292 -1.60 -6.26 17.39
CA LYS A 292 -2.32 -6.05 18.65
C LYS A 292 -1.77 -4.86 19.44
N ILE A 293 -0.45 -4.72 19.53
CA ILE A 293 0.19 -3.60 20.21
C ILE A 293 -0.27 -2.29 19.57
N VAL A 294 -0.18 -2.20 18.24
CA VAL A 294 -0.54 -0.97 17.51
C VAL A 294 -2.03 -0.64 17.64
N ILE A 295 -2.92 -1.62 17.52
CA ILE A 295 -4.37 -1.41 17.71
C ILE A 295 -4.65 -0.90 19.14
N ASN A 296 -4.04 -1.50 20.15
CA ASN A 296 -4.19 -1.09 21.55
C ASN A 296 -3.74 0.36 21.77
N LEU A 297 -2.60 0.76 21.21
CA LEU A 297 -2.06 2.12 21.34
C LEU A 297 -2.92 3.16 20.60
N ILE A 298 -3.40 2.84 19.40
CA ILE A 298 -4.27 3.74 18.61
C ILE A 298 -5.62 3.96 19.30
N ASN A 299 -6.20 2.91 19.89
CA ASN A 299 -7.50 3.01 20.55
C ASN A 299 -7.45 3.76 21.89
N LYS A 300 -6.29 3.77 22.56
CA LYS A 300 -6.13 4.38 23.89
C LYS A 300 -5.76 5.86 23.85
N HIS A 301 -5.32 6.36 22.70
CA HIS A 301 -4.67 7.67 22.62
C HIS A 301 -5.24 8.51 21.50
N ASN A 302 -5.34 9.81 21.78
CA ASN A 302 -5.74 10.83 20.82
C ASN A 302 -4.77 10.89 19.65
N LYS A 303 -5.22 11.47 18.54
CA LYS A 303 -4.40 11.57 17.32
C LYS A 303 -3.49 12.78 17.37
N LEU A 304 -2.37 12.70 16.65
CA LEU A 304 -1.40 13.79 16.58
C LEU A 304 -2.00 15.08 16.02
N ASN A 305 -2.99 14.98 15.11
CA ASN A 305 -3.67 16.14 14.53
C ASN A 305 -4.54 16.94 15.50
N GLU A 306 -4.81 16.41 16.70
CA GLU A 306 -5.47 17.17 17.77
C GLU A 306 -4.51 18.18 18.41
N TYR A 307 -3.19 17.99 18.23
CA TYR A 307 -2.15 18.80 18.88
C TYR A 307 -1.27 19.56 17.89
N LEU A 308 -1.05 18.99 16.70
CA LEU A 308 -0.21 19.57 15.65
C LEU A 308 -1.01 19.77 14.38
N LYS A 309 -0.81 20.93 13.77
CA LYS A 309 -1.16 21.15 12.38
C LYS A 309 0.06 20.90 11.51
N ILE A 310 0.02 19.86 10.68
CA ILE A 310 1.14 19.45 9.83
C ILE A 310 0.91 19.93 8.39
N SER A 311 1.90 20.57 7.79
CA SER A 311 1.82 21.15 6.45
C SER A 311 3.01 20.72 5.59
N GLU A 312 2.77 20.49 4.30
CA GLU A 312 3.83 20.31 3.30
C GLU A 312 4.57 21.64 3.08
N GLY A 313 5.89 21.56 2.88
CA GLY A 313 6.71 22.69 2.49
C GLY A 313 6.30 23.34 1.17
N LEU A 314 6.88 24.50 0.90
CA LEU A 314 6.61 25.28 -0.30
C LEU A 314 7.45 24.75 -1.46
N ARG A 315 6.84 24.61 -2.63
CA ARG A 315 7.56 24.30 -3.87
C ARG A 315 8.20 25.58 -4.40
N ILE A 316 9.37 25.94 -3.90
CA ILE A 316 10.12 27.10 -4.39
C ILE A 316 10.93 26.66 -5.62
N PRO A 317 10.73 27.27 -6.80
CA PRO A 317 11.57 27.04 -7.97
C PRO A 317 13.01 27.50 -7.73
N ASP A 318 13.99 26.74 -8.22
CA ASP A 318 15.43 27.03 -8.03
C ASP A 318 15.82 28.44 -8.50
N LYS A 319 15.19 28.94 -9.58
CA LYS A 319 15.42 30.30 -10.12
C LYS A 319 15.09 31.44 -9.14
N TYR A 320 14.35 31.16 -8.06
CA TYR A 320 13.99 32.14 -7.03
C TYR A 320 14.91 32.09 -5.82
N GLU A 321 15.80 31.10 -5.74
CA GLU A 321 16.74 30.94 -4.64
C GLU A 321 18.01 31.77 -4.84
N SER A 322 18.51 32.35 -3.75
CA SER A 322 19.78 33.06 -3.67
C SER A 322 20.72 32.38 -2.69
N LYS A 323 22.02 32.44 -2.96
CA LYS A 323 23.07 32.05 -2.00
C LYS A 323 23.39 33.17 -1.01
N GLU A 324 23.08 34.41 -1.38
CA GLU A 324 23.26 35.57 -0.53
C GLU A 324 22.11 35.69 0.48
N LYS A 325 22.40 36.32 1.61
CA LYS A 325 21.43 36.43 2.71
C LYS A 325 20.28 37.36 2.31
N GLU A 326 19.10 36.78 2.12
CA GLU A 326 17.86 37.48 1.80
C GLU A 326 16.86 37.44 2.96
N LYS A 327 15.66 37.99 2.74
CA LYS A 327 14.58 38.10 3.73
C LYS A 327 14.25 36.78 4.43
N PHE A 328 14.12 35.69 3.67
CA PHE A 328 13.72 34.39 4.19
C PHE A 328 14.79 33.34 3.90
N SER A 329 15.23 32.60 4.92
CA SER A 329 16.09 31.43 4.73
C SER A 329 15.25 30.20 4.41
N ILE A 330 15.76 29.31 3.56
CA ILE A 330 15.08 28.09 3.10
C ILE A 330 15.66 26.88 3.84
N ALA A 331 14.76 26.00 4.31
CA ALA A 331 15.09 24.72 4.90
C ALA A 331 14.74 23.58 3.95
N LYS A 332 15.77 22.84 3.51
CA LYS A 332 15.73 21.63 2.68
C LYS A 332 16.10 20.41 3.53
N GLN A 333 15.68 19.22 3.09
CA GLN A 333 15.79 17.99 3.87
C GLN A 333 17.23 17.66 4.32
N TYR A 334 18.24 17.89 3.48
CA TYR A 334 19.65 17.57 3.80
C TYR A 334 20.26 18.48 4.88
N GLN A 335 19.60 19.58 5.26
CA GLN A 335 20.13 20.56 6.21
C GLN A 335 19.96 20.14 7.68
N PHE A 336 19.20 19.08 7.97
CA PHE A 336 18.90 18.67 9.34
C PHE A 336 18.78 17.16 9.50
N THR A 337 18.98 16.71 10.74
CA THR A 337 18.71 15.35 11.22
C THR A 337 17.96 15.44 12.57
N ARG A 338 17.77 14.32 13.26
CA ARG A 338 17.08 14.26 14.56
C ARG A 338 17.71 15.24 15.54
N TYR A 339 16.92 16.18 16.07
CA TYR A 339 17.32 17.19 17.07
C TYR A 339 18.48 18.12 16.67
N SER A 340 18.94 18.09 15.42
CA SER A 340 20.09 18.89 14.99
C SER A 340 19.73 20.36 14.82
N ILE A 341 20.74 21.22 14.79
CA ILE A 341 20.55 22.55 14.19
C ILE A 341 20.26 22.41 12.70
N ILE A 342 19.55 23.39 12.14
CA ILE A 342 19.31 23.50 10.71
C ILE A 342 20.52 24.22 10.12
N LYS A 343 21.30 23.52 9.28
CA LYS A 343 22.46 24.09 8.59
C LYS A 343 22.01 25.25 7.70
N LYS A 344 22.86 26.27 7.52
CA LYS A 344 22.58 27.38 6.60
C LYS A 344 22.39 26.85 5.18
N GLY A 345 21.39 27.39 4.50
CA GLY A 345 21.06 27.03 3.12
C GLY A 345 20.92 28.27 2.24
N SER A 346 20.09 28.14 1.21
CA SER A 346 19.70 29.24 0.34
C SER A 346 18.66 30.15 1.00
N PHE A 347 18.39 31.27 0.33
CA PHE A 347 17.45 32.28 0.76
C PHE A 347 16.53 32.68 -0.39
N ILE A 348 15.44 33.38 -0.08
CA ILE A 348 14.53 33.97 -1.06
C ILE A 348 14.12 35.39 -0.63
N ASN A 349 14.13 36.32 -1.58
CA ASN A 349 13.70 37.70 -1.37
C ASN A 349 12.16 37.83 -1.39
N SER A 350 11.64 38.95 -0.89
CA SER A 350 10.19 39.17 -0.77
C SER A 350 9.46 39.12 -2.12
N ASN A 351 10.07 39.64 -3.19
CA ASN A 351 9.44 39.75 -4.51
C ASN A 351 9.22 38.36 -5.15
N ASN A 352 10.24 37.51 -5.11
CA ASN A 352 10.14 36.14 -5.60
C ASN A 352 9.25 35.29 -4.69
N PHE A 353 9.30 35.52 -3.38
CA PHE A 353 8.47 34.78 -2.43
C PHE A 353 6.97 35.00 -2.66
N GLY A 354 6.56 36.24 -2.97
CA GLY A 354 5.17 36.57 -3.31
C GLY A 354 4.62 35.85 -4.55
N GLN A 355 5.49 35.31 -5.42
CA GLN A 355 5.10 34.47 -6.56
C GLN A 355 4.89 33.00 -6.17
N VAL A 356 5.40 32.56 -5.02
CA VAL A 356 5.29 31.17 -4.54
C VAL A 356 4.03 30.98 -3.70
N ILE A 357 3.75 31.92 -2.80
CA ILE A 357 2.60 31.84 -1.91
C ILE A 357 2.13 33.23 -1.47
N ASN A 358 0.83 33.34 -1.22
CA ASN A 358 0.23 34.50 -0.58
C ASN A 358 0.65 34.60 0.90
N ASP A 359 1.09 35.77 1.33
CA ASP A 359 1.56 36.08 2.70
C ASP A 359 0.43 36.09 3.75
N LYS A 360 -0.83 36.04 3.32
CA LYS A 360 -2.01 35.84 4.19
C LYS A 360 -2.44 34.38 4.27
N SER A 361 -1.80 33.48 3.52
CA SER A 361 -2.14 32.07 3.58
C SER A 361 -1.79 31.49 4.95
N GLU A 362 -2.65 30.62 5.46
CA GLU A 362 -2.43 29.95 6.75
C GLU A 362 -1.10 29.17 6.76
N ARG A 363 -0.77 28.51 5.64
CA ARG A 363 0.47 27.76 5.48
C ARG A 363 1.70 28.65 5.67
N PHE A 364 1.71 29.86 5.10
CA PHE A 364 2.79 30.81 5.33
C PHE A 364 2.81 31.31 6.77
N MET A 365 1.66 31.71 7.32
CA MET A 365 1.59 32.18 8.71
C MET A 365 2.11 31.14 9.70
N ASN A 366 1.81 29.86 9.49
CA ASN A 366 2.35 28.76 10.29
C ASN A 366 3.84 28.54 10.05
N SER A 367 4.36 28.75 8.83
CA SER A 367 5.81 28.67 8.59
C SER A 367 6.61 29.75 9.33
N GLN A 368 5.96 30.86 9.74
CA GLN A 368 6.59 31.94 10.52
C GLN A 368 6.58 31.71 12.04
N LYS A 369 5.95 30.64 12.52
CA LYS A 369 5.93 30.27 13.95
C LYS A 369 7.14 29.41 14.31
N GLU A 370 7.41 29.27 15.61
CA GLU A 370 8.21 28.15 16.11
C GLU A 370 7.53 26.84 15.70
N LYS A 371 8.30 25.94 15.09
CA LYS A 371 7.73 24.76 14.43
C LYS A 371 8.69 23.59 14.43
N ILE A 372 8.14 22.38 14.40
CA ILE A 372 8.92 21.17 14.12
C ILE A 372 9.05 21.07 12.59
N ILE A 373 10.25 20.80 12.09
CA ILE A 373 10.45 20.42 10.68
C ILE A 373 10.71 18.92 10.58
N ILE A 374 10.19 18.32 9.52
CA ILE A 374 10.05 16.88 9.36
C ILE A 374 10.58 16.51 7.97
N ALA A 375 11.54 15.58 7.91
CA ALA A 375 12.03 15.06 6.64
C ALA A 375 10.91 14.29 5.93
N GLU A 376 10.69 14.56 4.64
CA GLU A 376 9.66 13.85 3.86
C GLU A 376 10.03 12.38 3.70
N ASP A 377 11.24 12.08 3.25
CA ASP A 377 11.68 10.72 2.94
C ASP A 377 12.80 10.27 3.88
N ALA A 378 12.52 9.32 4.77
CA ALA A 378 13.51 8.84 5.74
C ALA A 378 13.27 7.37 6.17
N LEU A 379 14.28 6.74 6.78
CA LEU A 379 14.16 5.36 7.31
C LEU A 379 13.35 5.29 8.62
N SER A 380 13.32 6.38 9.36
CA SER A 380 12.53 6.60 10.58
C SER A 380 12.05 8.04 10.60
N ILE A 381 11.07 8.36 11.44
CA ILE A 381 10.64 9.73 11.64
C ILE A 381 11.88 10.55 12.03
N THR A 382 12.16 11.60 11.27
CA THR A 382 13.36 12.44 11.44
C THR A 382 12.91 13.89 11.55
N VAL A 383 12.99 14.43 12.77
CA VAL A 383 12.47 15.76 13.07
C VAL A 383 13.42 16.60 13.91
N THR A 384 13.38 17.92 13.73
CA THR A 384 14.05 18.90 14.59
C THR A 384 13.19 20.14 14.82
N LEU A 385 13.59 20.98 15.78
CA LEU A 385 12.92 22.24 16.09
C LEU A 385 13.50 23.38 15.26
N ASP A 386 12.64 24.12 14.57
CA ASP A 386 12.99 25.36 13.90
C ASP A 386 12.52 26.58 14.70
N THR A 387 13.49 27.25 15.34
CA THR A 387 13.30 28.53 16.03
C THR A 387 13.65 29.73 15.16
N ASN A 388 14.23 29.50 13.97
CA ASN A 388 14.77 30.55 13.09
C ASN A 388 13.79 30.97 11.99
N LYS A 389 12.56 30.44 12.00
CA LYS A 389 11.49 30.76 11.04
C LYS A 389 11.91 30.54 9.58
N ASN A 390 12.67 29.47 9.33
CA ASN A 390 13.03 29.08 7.97
C ASN A 390 11.78 28.71 7.17
N ILE A 391 11.77 28.99 5.88
CA ILE A 391 10.74 28.53 4.96
C ILE A 391 11.03 27.07 4.58
N PRO A 392 10.14 26.12 4.90
CA PRO A 392 10.34 24.73 4.51
C PRO A 392 10.13 24.58 2.99
N GLN A 393 11.08 23.95 2.31
CA GLN A 393 11.01 23.59 0.89
C GLN A 393 10.19 22.30 0.70
N GLY A 394 9.71 22.03 -0.51
CA GLY A 394 9.26 20.69 -0.91
C GLY A 394 10.32 19.62 -0.55
N GLY A 395 9.90 18.47 -0.02
CA GLY A 395 10.81 17.56 0.69
C GLY A 395 10.87 17.77 2.21
N VAL A 396 10.26 18.83 2.75
CA VAL A 396 10.22 19.11 4.18
C VAL A 396 8.80 19.46 4.61
N TYR A 397 8.24 18.68 5.53
CA TYR A 397 6.99 19.00 6.21
C TYR A 397 7.29 19.82 7.45
N PHE A 398 6.29 20.54 7.96
CA PHE A 398 6.43 21.28 9.21
C PHE A 398 5.16 21.22 10.03
N ALA A 399 5.31 21.24 11.35
CA ALA A 399 4.23 21.12 12.30
C ALA A 399 4.26 22.26 13.32
N THR A 400 3.11 22.89 13.53
CA THR A 400 2.90 23.94 14.54
C THR A 400 1.87 23.47 15.57
N LEU A 401 2.03 23.89 16.82
CA LEU A 401 1.04 23.65 17.86
C LEU A 401 -0.31 24.29 17.51
N ILE A 402 -1.40 23.57 17.82
CA ILE A 402 -2.77 24.08 17.74
C ILE A 402 -3.14 24.81 19.04
N GLU A 403 -2.75 24.26 20.19
CA GLU A 403 -3.01 24.82 21.53
C GLU A 403 -1.78 24.71 22.45
N ASP A 404 -1.67 25.62 23.42
CA ASP A 404 -0.54 25.70 24.39
C ASP A 404 -0.65 24.71 25.57
N LYS A 405 -1.51 23.69 25.45
CA LYS A 405 -1.68 22.65 26.48
C LYS A 405 -0.52 21.65 26.50
N ILE A 406 0.20 21.52 25.38
CA ILE A 406 1.28 20.55 25.20
C ILE A 406 2.54 21.25 24.69
N SER A 407 3.69 20.87 25.24
CA SER A 407 4.97 21.43 24.80
C SER A 407 5.35 20.91 23.41
N ILE A 408 5.77 21.81 22.51
CA ILE A 408 6.30 21.42 21.21
C ILE A 408 7.56 20.54 21.35
N LYS A 409 8.36 20.76 22.40
CA LYS A 409 9.54 19.94 22.71
C LYS A 409 9.15 18.54 23.19
N PHE A 410 8.03 18.41 23.89
CA PHE A 410 7.49 17.10 24.25
C PHE A 410 7.10 16.32 23.00
N LEU A 411 6.33 16.94 22.09
CA LEU A 411 5.94 16.33 20.82
C LEU A 411 7.13 16.03 19.91
N LEU A 412 8.17 16.86 19.94
CA LEU A 412 9.44 16.59 19.26
C LEU A 412 10.10 15.31 19.77
N GLY A 413 10.10 15.09 21.08
CA GLY A 413 10.60 13.86 21.70
C GLY A 413 9.77 12.63 21.31
N LEU A 414 8.43 12.76 21.30
CA LEU A 414 7.56 11.67 20.85
C LEU A 414 7.82 11.31 19.38
N LEU A 415 7.84 12.30 18.48
CA LEU A 415 8.01 12.08 17.04
C LEU A 415 9.33 11.41 16.70
N ASN A 416 10.42 11.79 17.37
CA ASN A 416 11.73 11.16 17.17
C ASN A 416 11.84 9.78 17.84
N SER A 417 10.90 9.38 18.70
CA SER A 417 10.98 8.07 19.38
C SER A 417 10.92 6.89 18.43
N LYS A 418 11.56 5.80 18.83
CA LYS A 418 11.45 4.50 18.15
C LYS A 418 10.01 4.00 18.11
N LEU A 419 9.22 4.25 19.16
CA LEU A 419 7.83 3.84 19.25
C LEU A 419 6.97 4.43 18.13
N LEU A 420 7.02 5.76 17.92
CA LEU A 420 6.20 6.38 16.88
C LEU A 420 6.67 5.99 15.48
N SER A 421 7.99 5.83 15.28
CA SER A 421 8.54 5.31 14.02
C SER A 421 8.09 3.86 13.76
N PHE A 422 8.02 3.03 14.80
CA PHE A 422 7.53 1.66 14.74
C PHE A 422 6.04 1.62 14.36
N ILE A 423 5.20 2.38 15.06
CA ILE A 423 3.76 2.47 14.77
C ILE A 423 3.53 2.94 13.33
N TYR A 424 4.23 4.00 12.91
CA TYR A 424 4.14 4.50 11.54
C TYR A 424 4.47 3.42 10.52
N ARG A 425 5.52 2.62 10.76
CA ARG A 425 5.94 1.55 9.86
C ARG A 425 4.94 0.39 9.83
N VAL A 426 4.33 0.03 10.95
CA VAL A 426 3.29 -1.01 10.99
C VAL A 426 2.05 -0.58 10.19
N LEU A 427 1.65 0.68 10.33
CA LEU A 427 0.46 1.20 9.64
C LEU A 427 0.72 1.46 8.15
N PHE A 428 1.86 2.09 7.83
CA PHE A 428 2.09 2.67 6.51
C PHE A 428 3.28 2.06 5.76
N GLY A 429 3.88 1.00 6.31
CA GLY A 429 5.04 0.30 5.73
C GLY A 429 4.80 -0.29 4.34
N GLY A 430 3.55 -0.55 3.98
CA GLY A 430 3.17 -0.96 2.62
C GLY A 430 3.46 0.10 1.55
N MET A 431 3.72 1.35 1.93
CA MET A 431 4.04 2.46 1.02
C MET A 431 5.55 2.77 0.98
N HIS A 432 6.40 1.84 1.41
CA HIS A 432 7.84 2.05 1.35
C HIS A 432 8.36 2.18 -0.08
N MET A 433 9.48 2.88 -0.21
CA MET A 433 10.23 3.05 -1.45
C MET A 433 11.47 2.16 -1.44
N GLY A 434 12.18 2.13 -2.57
CA GLY A 434 13.47 1.46 -2.67
C GLY A 434 14.44 1.84 -1.54
N GLY A 435 15.23 0.87 -1.07
CA GLY A 435 16.15 1.06 0.06
C GLY A 435 15.46 1.24 1.42
N GLY A 436 14.13 1.12 1.49
CA GLY A 436 13.42 1.08 2.76
C GLY A 436 12.88 2.37 3.32
N TYR A 437 13.06 3.44 2.54
CA TYR A 437 12.60 4.76 2.87
C TYR A 437 11.08 4.79 2.94
N LEU A 438 10.57 5.49 3.94
CA LEU A 438 9.15 5.80 4.06
C LEU A 438 8.97 7.29 3.82
N ARG A 439 7.85 7.62 3.18
CA ARG A 439 7.42 9.00 3.01
C ARG A 439 6.47 9.40 4.12
N TYR A 440 6.85 10.39 4.93
CA TYR A 440 6.11 10.88 6.11
C TYR A 440 5.12 11.99 5.74
N ARG A 441 4.06 11.62 5.02
CA ARG A 441 3.02 12.57 4.58
C ARG A 441 2.18 13.07 5.74
N THR A 442 1.69 14.31 5.65
CA THR A 442 0.72 14.92 6.59
C THR A 442 -0.40 13.95 6.96
N ALA A 443 -1.13 13.43 5.97
CA ALA A 443 -2.30 12.57 6.20
C ALA A 443 -2.01 11.30 7.00
N PHE A 444 -0.76 10.82 7.03
CA PHE A 444 -0.36 9.62 7.77
C PHE A 444 0.22 9.97 9.15
N LEU A 445 1.09 10.99 9.23
CA LEU A 445 1.64 11.49 10.49
C LEU A 445 0.54 11.92 11.47
N GLU A 446 -0.48 12.60 10.94
CA GLU A 446 -1.62 13.09 11.69
C GLU A 446 -2.45 11.98 12.38
N GLN A 447 -2.34 10.73 11.90
CA GLN A 447 -3.07 9.59 12.45
C GLN A 447 -2.31 8.87 13.56
N LEU A 448 -1.06 9.25 13.83
CA LEU A 448 -0.27 8.62 14.88
C LEU A 448 -0.87 8.91 16.27
N PRO A 449 -0.82 7.94 17.20
CA PRO A 449 -1.26 8.17 18.57
C PRO A 449 -0.30 9.15 19.25
N ALA A 450 -0.88 10.10 19.97
CA ALA A 450 -0.21 11.10 20.78
C ALA A 450 -0.84 11.09 22.18
N ARG A 451 -0.16 10.46 23.14
CA ARG A 451 -0.64 10.41 24.52
C ARG A 451 -0.54 11.80 25.16
N PHE A 452 -1.68 12.36 25.54
CA PHE A 452 -1.76 13.57 26.35
C PHE A 452 -1.41 13.28 27.81
N VAL A 453 -0.60 14.15 28.40
CA VAL A 453 -0.30 14.18 29.83
C VAL A 453 -0.18 15.62 30.31
N ASP A 454 -0.40 15.83 31.60
CA ASP A 454 -0.19 17.13 32.27
C ASP A 454 1.26 17.64 32.10
N LYS A 455 1.46 18.96 32.30
CA LYS A 455 2.77 19.61 32.09
C LYS A 455 3.87 19.03 33.00
N GLU A 456 3.52 18.56 34.19
CA GLU A 456 4.49 17.92 35.10
C GLU A 456 5.06 16.64 34.49
N LYS A 457 4.20 15.75 33.97
CA LYS A 457 4.64 14.52 33.29
C LYS A 457 5.35 14.78 31.96
N GLN A 458 5.06 15.90 31.29
CA GLN A 458 5.83 16.32 30.10
C GLN A 458 7.28 16.71 30.45
N SER A 459 7.50 17.24 31.66
CA SER A 459 8.75 17.92 32.05
C SER A 459 9.97 17.01 31.91
N ARG A 460 9.83 15.72 32.19
CA ARG A 460 10.95 14.76 32.07
C ARG A 460 11.44 14.65 30.62
N ILE A 461 10.54 14.37 29.67
CA ILE A 461 10.88 14.27 28.25
C ILE A 461 11.37 15.64 27.73
N VAL A 462 10.71 16.74 28.11
CA VAL A 462 11.14 18.09 27.72
C VAL A 462 12.58 18.36 28.16
N SER A 463 12.95 18.04 29.40
CA SER A 463 14.33 18.25 29.89
C SER A 463 15.37 17.44 29.11
N LEU A 464 15.04 16.21 28.72
CA LEU A 464 15.92 15.36 27.90
C LEU A 464 16.04 15.91 26.47
N VAL A 465 14.94 16.40 25.90
CA VAL A 465 14.92 17.04 24.58
C VAL A 465 15.72 18.34 24.58
N GLU A 466 15.64 19.15 25.64
CA GLU A 466 16.48 20.35 25.77
C GLU A 466 17.96 19.99 25.88
N ARG A 467 18.28 18.94 26.64
CA ARG A 467 19.65 18.43 26.75
C ARG A 467 20.17 17.96 25.39
N ILE A 468 19.42 17.13 24.65
CA ILE A 468 19.90 16.59 23.37
C ILE A 468 20.04 17.69 22.30
N ILE A 469 19.17 18.70 22.29
CA ILE A 469 19.32 19.88 21.43
C ILE A 469 20.59 20.65 21.78
N LYS A 470 20.89 20.85 23.07
CA LYS A 470 22.11 21.52 23.52
C LYS A 470 23.37 20.74 23.11
N LEU A 471 23.39 19.42 23.33
CA LEU A 471 24.51 18.56 22.92
C LEU A 471 24.72 18.58 21.40
N ASN A 472 23.64 18.59 20.60
CA ASN A 472 23.72 18.70 19.14
C ASN A 472 24.24 20.06 18.67
N LYS A 473 24.03 21.14 19.44
CA LYS A 473 24.67 22.43 19.17
C LYS A 473 26.16 22.37 19.45
N GLU A 474 26.54 21.83 20.61
CA GLU A 474 27.95 21.74 21.02
C GLU A 474 28.78 20.84 20.09
N ILE A 475 28.25 19.68 19.69
CA ILE A 475 28.97 18.75 18.82
C ILE A 475 29.29 19.35 17.44
N HIS A 476 28.49 20.30 16.96
CA HIS A 476 28.69 20.94 15.66
C HIS A 476 29.87 21.91 15.66
N GLU A 477 30.27 22.41 16.82
CA GLU A 477 31.41 23.34 16.99
C GLU A 477 32.73 22.60 17.24
N ILE A 478 32.69 21.26 17.33
CA ILE A 478 33.82 20.42 17.72
C ILE A 478 34.31 19.61 16.52
N PRO A 479 35.64 19.51 16.29
CA PRO A 479 36.19 18.67 15.24
C PRO A 479 35.75 17.21 15.35
N GLU A 480 35.26 16.66 14.24
CA GLU A 480 34.79 15.29 14.12
C GLU A 480 35.88 14.29 14.53
N ASN A 481 35.48 13.19 15.18
CA ASN A 481 36.36 12.13 15.70
C ASN A 481 37.36 12.53 16.80
N SER A 482 37.33 13.76 17.30
CA SER A 482 38.09 14.12 18.51
C SER A 482 37.56 13.39 19.76
N ASN A 483 38.39 13.27 20.81
CA ASN A 483 37.96 12.68 22.09
C ASN A 483 36.71 13.38 22.66
N LYS A 484 36.65 14.71 22.55
CA LYS A 484 35.50 15.50 22.99
C LYS A 484 34.25 15.22 22.12
N TRP A 485 34.43 15.10 20.80
CA TRP A 485 33.34 14.77 19.88
C TRP A 485 32.74 13.39 20.16
N ASN A 486 33.59 12.37 20.35
CA ASN A 486 33.16 11.02 20.68
C ASN A 486 32.42 10.96 22.02
N SER A 487 32.88 11.72 23.02
CA SER A 487 32.20 11.84 24.32
C SER A 487 30.80 12.43 24.18
N ILE A 488 30.67 13.56 23.48
CA ILE A 488 29.36 14.22 23.28
C ILE A 488 28.44 13.35 22.43
N LYS A 489 28.96 12.68 21.40
CA LYS A 489 28.18 11.72 20.60
C LYS A 489 27.61 10.60 21.48
N SER A 490 28.42 10.02 22.35
CA SER A 490 27.95 9.01 23.32
C SER A 490 26.88 9.58 24.27
N GLU A 491 27.00 10.84 24.71
CA GLU A 491 25.97 11.49 25.52
C GLU A 491 24.67 11.74 24.74
N ILE A 492 24.75 12.10 23.46
CA ILE A 492 23.59 12.24 22.57
C ILE A 492 22.87 10.89 22.47
N GLU A 493 23.59 9.81 22.17
CA GLU A 493 23.04 8.45 22.07
C GLU A 493 22.40 7.99 23.38
N LYS A 494 23.06 8.23 24.53
CA LYS A 494 22.50 7.94 25.86
C LYS A 494 21.26 8.75 26.16
N THR A 495 21.23 10.03 25.76
CA THR A 495 20.07 10.91 25.99
C THR A 495 18.91 10.48 25.10
N ASP A 496 19.17 10.13 23.85
CA ASP A 496 18.16 9.62 22.90
C ASP A 496 17.52 8.32 23.42
N LYS A 497 18.35 7.37 23.89
CA LYS A 497 17.85 6.14 24.51
C LYS A 497 16.99 6.41 25.75
N LYS A 498 17.36 7.38 26.59
CA LYS A 498 16.54 7.78 27.74
C LYS A 498 15.21 8.41 27.32
N ILE A 499 15.16 9.13 26.20
CA ILE A 499 13.89 9.62 25.64
C ILE A 499 13.01 8.43 25.25
N ASP A 500 13.55 7.44 24.52
CA ASP A 500 12.80 6.22 24.18
C ASP A 500 12.27 5.49 25.43
N GLU A 501 13.10 5.30 26.46
CA GLU A 501 12.70 4.67 27.73
C GLU A 501 11.54 5.41 28.42
N GLU A 502 11.59 6.74 28.47
CA GLU A 502 10.52 7.56 29.03
C GLU A 502 9.26 7.53 28.15
N VAL A 503 9.40 7.45 26.83
CA VAL A 503 8.28 7.26 25.91
C VAL A 503 7.63 5.88 26.11
N TYR A 504 8.39 4.81 26.26
CA TYR A 504 7.82 3.48 26.53
C TYR A 504 7.02 3.45 27.84
N LYS A 505 7.56 4.02 28.92
CA LYS A 505 6.84 4.19 30.19
C LYS A 505 5.60 5.04 30.02
N LEU A 506 5.73 6.14 29.27
CA LEU A 506 4.61 7.03 28.98
C LEU A 506 3.50 6.28 28.25
N TYR A 507 3.77 5.37 27.31
CA TYR A 507 2.73 4.59 26.64
C TYR A 507 2.33 3.32 27.38
N GLY A 508 2.99 3.01 28.50
CA GLY A 508 2.68 1.85 29.34
C GLY A 508 3.03 0.51 28.69
N LEU A 509 4.11 0.48 27.89
CA LEU A 509 4.58 -0.76 27.26
C LEU A 509 5.18 -1.71 28.31
N THR A 510 4.87 -2.99 28.15
CA THR A 510 5.50 -4.10 28.89
C THR A 510 6.94 -4.37 28.40
N PRO A 511 7.80 -5.03 29.19
CA PRO A 511 9.14 -5.41 28.73
C PRO A 511 9.13 -6.20 27.41
N GLU A 512 8.18 -7.11 27.23
CA GLU A 512 8.02 -7.91 26.02
C GLU A 512 7.61 -7.05 24.81
N GLU A 513 6.74 -6.06 25.01
CA GLU A 513 6.37 -5.11 23.96
C GLU A 513 7.54 -4.19 23.60
N ILE A 514 8.34 -3.76 24.57
CA ILE A 514 9.54 -2.95 24.33
C ILE A 514 10.54 -3.73 23.47
N GLU A 515 10.77 -5.01 23.78
CA GLU A 515 11.63 -5.88 22.97
C GLU A 515 11.13 -5.98 21.52
N ILE A 516 9.82 -6.14 21.32
CA ILE A 516 9.21 -6.14 19.97
C ILE A 516 9.50 -4.84 19.22
N VAL A 517 9.37 -3.68 19.87
CA VAL A 517 9.62 -2.37 19.25
C VAL A 517 11.10 -2.21 18.91
N GLU A 518 12.00 -2.61 19.81
CA GLU A 518 13.45 -2.51 19.62
C GLU A 518 13.96 -3.44 18.51
N GLU A 519 13.36 -4.62 18.36
CA GLU A 519 13.72 -5.61 17.33
C GLU A 519 12.94 -5.44 16.02
N ALA A 520 12.10 -4.43 15.90
CA ALA A 520 11.17 -4.27 14.78
C ALA A 520 11.84 -4.29 13.40
N LYS A 521 13.08 -3.82 13.26
CA LYS A 521 13.85 -3.90 12.01
C LYS A 521 14.06 -5.35 11.54
N GLN A 522 14.27 -6.28 12.47
CA GLN A 522 14.45 -7.70 12.18
C GLN A 522 13.10 -8.41 12.03
N ARG A 523 12.11 -8.03 12.87
CA ARG A 523 10.80 -8.72 12.94
C ARG A 523 9.82 -8.35 11.83
N LEU A 524 9.86 -7.13 11.29
CA LEU A 524 8.98 -6.70 10.17
C LEU A 524 9.44 -7.22 8.79
N CYS A 525 10.27 -8.28 8.76
CA CYS A 525 10.87 -8.90 7.57
C CYS A 525 11.45 -7.87 6.60
N ILE A 526 12.16 -6.89 7.13
CA ILE A 526 12.67 -5.77 6.37
C ILE A 526 13.99 -6.15 5.70
N THR A 527 13.92 -6.91 4.60
CA THR A 527 15.09 -7.11 3.76
C THR A 527 15.21 -5.92 2.82
N PHE A 528 15.95 -4.89 3.25
CA PHE A 528 16.30 -3.79 2.36
C PHE A 528 17.38 -4.27 1.40
N LEU A 529 16.96 -4.88 0.28
CA LEU A 529 17.88 -5.11 -0.81
C LEU A 529 18.25 -3.75 -1.40
N HIS A 530 19.53 -3.42 -1.33
CA HIS A 530 20.11 -2.36 -2.15
C HIS A 530 19.81 -2.71 -3.60
N ARG A 531 18.81 -2.06 -4.18
CA ARG A 531 18.61 -2.03 -5.63
C ARG A 531 19.62 -1.02 -6.15
N SER A 532 20.75 -1.52 -6.61
CA SER A 532 21.83 -0.77 -7.28
C SER A 532 21.32 -0.06 -8.52
#